data_AF-A0A520J5Y4-F1
#
_entry.id   AF-A0A520J5Y4-F1
#
_cell.length_a   1.000
_cell.length_b   1.000
_cell.length_c   1.000
_cell.angle_alpha   90.00
_cell.angle_beta   90.00
_cell.angle_gamma   90.00
#
_symmetry.space_group_name_H-M   'P 1'
#
loop_
_entity.id
_entity.type
_entity.pdbx_description
1 polymer ?
#
loop_
_entity_poly.entity_id
_entity_poly.type
_entity_poly.pdbx_seq_one_letter_code
_entity_poly.pdbx_strand_id
1 'polypeptide(L)'
;MAPVTREAFATLARRTDRLCPARHVRTITPGDLDYLQDDFERGLSQRDRARLASVNTADRRCAHRDGLACQTSATMGAMQTTRLVPRFAGYVCAHRVP
;
A
#
# COMPACT_ATOMS: atom_id res chain seq x y z
N MET A 1 11.28 0.25 -11.46
CA MET A 1 9.91 0.34 -10.89
C MET A 1 8.97 0.82 -11.98
N ALA A 2 7.78 0.22 -12.10
CA ALA A 2 6.76 0.69 -13.05
C ALA A 2 6.27 2.10 -12.68
N PRO A 3 5.94 2.96 -13.66
CA PRO A 3 5.57 4.36 -13.41
C PRO A 3 4.37 4.52 -12.47
N VAL A 4 3.36 3.64 -12.60
CA VAL A 4 2.14 3.62 -11.77
C VAL A 4 2.45 3.43 -10.28
N THR A 5 3.43 2.58 -9.96
CA THR A 5 3.82 2.32 -8.57
C THR A 5 4.48 3.55 -7.93
N ARG A 6 5.38 4.22 -8.66
CA ARG A 6 6.05 5.43 -8.15
C ARG A 6 5.05 6.55 -7.84
N GLU A 7 4.03 6.68 -8.68
CA GLU A 7 2.94 7.63 -8.46
C GLU A 7 2.05 7.27 -7.26
N ALA A 8 1.77 5.99 -7.04
CA ALA A 8 1.01 5.51 -5.89
C ALA A 8 1.72 5.84 -4.56
N PHE A 9 3.02 5.56 -4.46
CA PHE A 9 3.83 5.92 -3.29
C PHE A 9 3.92 7.44 -3.10
N ALA A 10 4.12 8.21 -4.16
CA ALA A 10 4.11 9.68 -4.07
C ALA A 10 2.74 10.22 -3.61
N THR A 11 1.65 9.59 -4.04
CA THR A 11 0.30 9.96 -3.63
C THR A 11 0.04 9.61 -2.16
N LEU A 12 0.49 8.44 -1.72
CA LEU A 12 0.48 8.06 -0.30
C LEU A 12 1.24 9.09 0.52
N ALA A 13 2.52 9.33 0.19
CA ALA A 13 3.38 10.27 0.90
C ALA A 13 2.76 11.67 0.97
N ARG A 14 2.27 12.23 -0.14
CA ARG A 14 1.62 13.56 -0.14
C ARG A 14 0.38 13.61 0.74
N ARG A 15 -0.40 12.53 0.82
CA ARG A 15 -1.60 12.48 1.66
C ARG A 15 -1.24 12.34 3.13
N THR A 16 -0.28 11.47 3.45
CA THR A 16 0.16 11.27 4.83
C THR A 16 0.93 12.49 5.35
N ASP A 17 1.70 13.18 4.51
CA ASP A 17 2.37 14.45 4.86
C ASP A 17 1.34 15.53 5.28
N ARG A 18 0.12 15.48 4.73
CA ARG A 18 -0.98 16.40 5.08
C ARG A 18 -1.79 15.93 6.28
N LEU A 19 -2.08 14.63 6.37
CA LEU A 19 -2.94 14.05 7.42
C LEU A 19 -2.21 13.82 8.74
N CYS A 20 -0.94 13.40 8.66
CA CYS A 20 -0.11 13.04 9.80
C CYS A 20 1.37 13.36 9.51
N PRO A 21 1.79 14.64 9.48
CA PRO A 21 3.15 15.04 9.12
C PRO A 21 4.23 14.38 10.01
N ALA A 22 3.93 14.16 11.30
CA ALA A 22 4.83 13.50 12.25
C ALA A 22 5.12 12.02 11.90
N ARG A 23 4.37 11.41 10.98
CA ARG A 23 4.51 9.99 10.59
C ARG A 23 5.63 9.74 9.59
N HIS A 24 6.11 10.80 8.91
CA HIS A 24 7.20 10.74 7.93
C HIS A 24 7.18 9.50 7.03
N VAL A 25 6.06 9.23 6.35
CA VAL A 25 5.85 7.96 5.60
C VAL A 25 6.94 7.66 4.56
N ARG A 26 7.68 8.68 4.13
CA ARG A 26 8.86 8.52 3.26
C ARG A 26 10.02 7.75 3.90
N THR A 27 10.07 7.64 5.22
CA THR A 27 11.09 6.89 5.98
C THR A 27 10.63 5.50 6.38
N ILE A 28 9.37 5.14 6.09
CA ILE A 28 8.82 3.82 6.39
C ILE A 28 9.42 2.80 5.43
N THR A 29 9.85 1.64 5.94
CA THR A 29 10.43 0.59 5.10
C THR A 29 9.34 -0.13 4.32
N PRO A 30 9.68 -0.83 3.21
CA PRO A 30 8.70 -1.65 2.52
C PRO A 30 8.06 -2.71 3.41
N GLY A 31 8.78 -3.28 4.38
CA GLY A 31 8.23 -4.30 5.29
C GLY A 31 7.18 -3.74 6.25
N ASP A 32 7.39 -2.53 6.76
CA ASP A 32 6.39 -1.84 7.58
C ASP A 32 5.12 -1.52 6.80
N LEU A 33 5.28 -1.13 5.53
CA LEU A 33 4.15 -0.88 4.64
C LEU A 33 3.41 -2.16 4.27
N ASP A 34 4.13 -3.27 4.07
CA ASP A 34 3.54 -4.59 3.83
C ASP A 34 2.63 -4.98 4.99
N TYR A 35 3.10 -4.86 6.23
CA TYR A 35 2.30 -5.11 7.43
C TYR A 35 1.04 -4.23 7.48
N LEU A 36 1.18 -2.92 7.23
CA LEU A 36 0.04 -2.00 7.23
C LEU A 36 -0.93 -2.29 6.08
N GLN A 37 -0.44 -2.71 4.92
CA GLN A 37 -1.28 -3.09 3.78
C GLN A 37 -2.09 -4.33 4.12
N ASP A 38 -1.44 -5.36 4.65
CA ASP A 38 -2.10 -6.61 5.06
C ASP A 38 -3.20 -6.37 6.08
N ASP A 39 -2.95 -5.55 7.11
CA ASP A 39 -3.97 -5.26 8.12
C ASP A 39 -5.11 -4.39 7.55
N PHE A 40 -4.78 -3.39 6.73
CA PHE A 40 -5.79 -2.60 6.01
C PHE A 40 -6.68 -3.47 5.12
N GLU A 41 -6.10 -4.42 4.39
CA GLU A 41 -6.81 -5.36 3.52
C GLU A 41 -7.76 -6.27 4.30
N ARG A 42 -7.39 -6.67 5.52
CA ARG A 42 -8.27 -7.42 6.42
C ARG A 42 -9.47 -6.58 6.90
N GLY A 43 -9.28 -5.28 7.05
CA GLY A 43 -10.35 -4.33 7.40
C GLY A 43 -11.25 -3.89 6.23
N LEU A 44 -10.94 -4.27 4.99
CA LEU A 44 -11.76 -3.92 3.83
C LEU A 44 -13.09 -4.68 3.81
N SER A 45 -14.11 -4.06 3.22
CA SER A 45 -15.34 -4.77 2.87
C SER A 45 -15.03 -5.90 1.89
N GLN A 46 -15.84 -6.98 1.90
CA GLN A 46 -15.65 -8.12 1.01
C GLN A 46 -15.59 -7.70 -0.48
N ARG A 47 -16.40 -6.70 -0.87
CA ARG A 47 -16.41 -6.15 -2.23
C ARG A 47 -15.10 -5.44 -2.57
N ASP A 48 -14.59 -4.58 -1.70
CA ASP A 48 -13.34 -3.85 -1.93
C ASP A 48 -12.14 -4.82 -1.95
N ARG A 49 -12.13 -5.81 -1.06
CA ARG A 49 -11.11 -6.85 -1.01
C ARG A 49 -11.10 -7.71 -2.28
N ALA A 50 -12.27 -8.15 -2.76
CA ALA A 50 -12.38 -8.88 -4.02
C ALA A 50 -11.92 -8.05 -5.22
N ARG A 51 -12.23 -6.75 -5.22
CA ARG A 51 -11.78 -5.82 -6.27
C ARG A 51 -10.28 -5.59 -6.24
N LEU A 52 -9.67 -5.51 -5.05
CA LEU A 52 -8.23 -5.41 -4.91
C LEU A 52 -7.55 -6.70 -5.37
N ALA A 53 -8.02 -7.85 -4.90
CA ALA A 53 -7.48 -9.16 -5.27
C ALA A 53 -7.56 -9.45 -6.78
N SER A 54 -8.58 -8.94 -7.49
CA SER A 54 -8.70 -9.16 -8.93
C SER A 54 -7.65 -8.43 -9.77
N VAL A 55 -7.03 -7.36 -9.24
CA VAL A 55 -5.99 -6.59 -9.92
C VAL A 55 -4.62 -6.70 -9.24
N ASN A 56 -4.57 -7.19 -8.00
CA ASN A 56 -3.31 -7.46 -7.33
C ASN A 56 -2.63 -8.68 -7.97
N THR A 57 -1.47 -8.44 -8.57
CA THR A 57 -0.67 -9.47 -9.25
C THR A 57 0.62 -9.76 -8.51
N ALA A 58 0.74 -9.31 -7.25
CA ALA A 58 1.91 -9.49 -6.40
C ALA A 58 2.36 -10.96 -6.37
N ASP A 59 1.48 -11.88 -6.01
CA ASP A 59 1.80 -13.32 -5.93
C ASP A 59 2.42 -13.85 -7.21
N ARG A 60 1.83 -13.53 -8.37
CA ARG A 60 2.35 -14.02 -9.67
C ARG A 60 3.64 -13.32 -10.10
N ARG A 61 3.78 -12.02 -9.84
CA ARG A 61 4.94 -11.22 -10.31
C ARG A 61 6.15 -11.32 -9.39
N CYS A 62 5.92 -11.59 -8.11
CA CYS A 62 6.94 -11.59 -7.07
C CYS A 62 7.26 -12.99 -6.55
N ALA A 63 6.61 -14.06 -7.05
CA ALA A 63 6.88 -15.45 -6.64
C ALA A 63 8.36 -15.87 -6.69
N HIS A 64 9.15 -15.28 -7.59
CA HIS A 64 10.59 -15.59 -7.76
C HIS A 64 11.52 -14.47 -7.27
N ARG A 65 11.00 -13.51 -6.49
CA ARG A 65 11.78 -12.41 -5.96
C ARG A 65 11.76 -12.44 -4.45
N ASP A 66 12.94 -12.56 -3.86
CA ASP A 66 13.11 -12.40 -2.42
C ASP A 66 12.91 -10.92 -2.05
N GLY A 67 12.00 -10.68 -1.10
CA GLY A 67 11.82 -9.39 -0.44
C GLY A 67 10.45 -8.73 -0.61
N LEU A 68 9.98 -8.13 0.49
CA LEU A 68 8.68 -7.47 0.61
C LEU A 68 8.55 -6.25 -0.32
N ALA A 69 9.65 -5.64 -0.75
CA ALA A 69 9.61 -4.48 -1.65
C ALA A 69 8.86 -4.75 -2.98
N CYS A 70 8.93 -5.97 -3.52
CA CYS A 70 8.17 -6.34 -4.71
C CYS A 70 6.67 -6.45 -4.40
N GLN A 71 6.33 -7.18 -3.34
CA GLN A 71 4.96 -7.37 -2.83
C GLN A 71 4.29 -6.01 -2.60
N THR A 72 4.88 -5.18 -1.73
CA THR A 72 4.39 -3.86 -1.36
C THR A 72 4.20 -2.94 -2.58
N SER A 73 5.12 -3.02 -3.55
CA SER A 73 5.06 -2.23 -4.78
C SER A 73 3.91 -2.65 -5.70
N ALA A 74 3.68 -3.96 -5.84
CA ALA A 74 2.59 -4.50 -6.65
C ALA A 74 1.24 -4.19 -5.99
N THR A 75 1.13 -4.40 -4.69
CA THR A 75 -0.05 -4.08 -3.88
C THR A 75 -0.37 -2.57 -3.91
N MET A 76 0.63 -1.68 -3.78
CA MET A 76 0.42 -0.24 -3.95
C MET A 76 -0.13 0.13 -5.34
N GLY A 77 0.39 -0.51 -6.38
CA GLY A 77 -0.14 -0.33 -7.74
C GLY A 77 -1.61 -0.75 -7.85
N ALA A 78 -1.96 -1.89 -7.26
CA ALA A 78 -3.33 -2.39 -7.20
C ALA A 78 -4.27 -1.47 -6.39
N MET A 79 -3.81 -0.93 -5.26
CA MET A 79 -4.53 0.06 -4.47
C MET A 79 -4.75 1.36 -5.25
N GLN A 80 -3.80 1.79 -6.07
CA GLN A 80 -3.97 2.95 -6.94
C GLN A 80 -5.07 2.70 -7.98
N THR A 81 -5.05 1.54 -8.65
CA THR A 81 -6.08 1.14 -9.63
C THR A 81 -7.47 1.04 -9.01
N THR A 82 -7.58 0.57 -7.77
CA THR A 82 -8.85 0.43 -7.04
C THR A 82 -9.26 1.69 -6.28
N ARG A 83 -8.48 2.77 -6.36
CA ARG A 83 -8.70 4.04 -5.64
C ARG A 83 -8.72 3.89 -4.10
N LEU A 84 -7.97 2.92 -3.58
CA LEU A 84 -7.84 2.66 -2.14
C LEU A 84 -6.70 3.46 -1.48
N VAL A 85 -5.73 4.00 -2.24
CA VAL A 85 -4.61 4.81 -1.70
C VAL A 85 -5.06 5.94 -0.75
N PRO A 86 -6.15 6.70 -1.02
CA PRO A 86 -6.70 7.67 -0.08
C PRO A 86 -7.08 7.10 1.29
N ARG A 87 -7.77 5.96 1.30
CA ARG A 87 -8.25 5.28 2.51
C ARG A 87 -7.08 4.67 3.27
N PHE A 88 -6.15 4.07 2.52
CA PHE A 88 -4.92 3.53 3.07
C PHE A 88 -4.07 4.63 3.75
N ALA A 89 -3.95 5.81 3.14
CA ALA A 89 -3.25 6.95 3.77
C ALA A 89 -3.86 7.34 5.13
N GLY A 90 -5.19 7.36 5.25
CA GLY A 90 -5.86 7.58 6.53
C GLY A 90 -5.58 6.45 7.53
N TYR A 91 -5.58 5.20 7.07
CA TYR A 91 -5.26 4.04 7.89
C TYR A 91 -3.81 4.09 8.44
N VAL A 92 -2.82 4.41 7.60
CA VAL A 92 -1.40 4.58 8.00
C VAL A 92 -1.24 5.65 9.08
N CYS A 93 -2.02 6.73 9.01
CA CYS A 93 -2.01 7.77 10.03
C CYS A 93 -2.62 7.30 11.37
N ALA A 94 -3.63 6.42 11.33
CA ALA A 94 -4.31 5.92 12.51
C ALA A 94 -3.56 4.76 13.21
N HIS A 95 -2.82 3.94 12.47
CA HIS A 95 -2.20 2.70 12.99
C HIS A 95 -0.68 2.81 13.07
N ARG A 96 -0.12 2.53 14.26
CA ARG A 96 1.33 2.52 14.44
C ARG A 96 1.91 1.27 13.78
N VAL A 97 3.02 1.46 13.08
CA VAL A 97 3.88 0.34 12.69
C VAL A 97 4.42 -0.27 14.00
N PRO A 98 4.36 -1.60 14.17
CA PRO A 98 4.90 -2.28 15.35
C PRO A 98 6.41 -2.10 15.51
#